data_AF-A0A4R5HD06-F1
#
_entry.id   AF-A0A4R5HD06-F1
#
_cell.length_a   1.000
_cell.length_b   1.000
_cell.length_c   1.000
_cell.angle_alpha   90.00
_cell.angle_beta   90.00
_cell.angle_gamma   90.00
#
_symmetry.space_group_name_H-M   'P 1'
#
loop_
_entity.id
_entity.type
_entity.pdbx_description
1 polymer ?
#
loop_
_entity_poly.entity_id
_entity_poly.type
_entity_poly.pdbx_seq_one_letter_code
_entity_poly.pdbx_strand_id
1 'polypeptide(L)'
;MNSDYKIYIADLAAYNSGQLYGVWIDALSDDIQEQINEMLKQSPVKGAEEWEIHGYDGFEGVSLSKHEGIKTVQEIAAFLDEYNEFGAALLNHFCNDVDEARKAAEECYQGCYEDLADYARSITEETTDIPSHLQYYIDYEKMGRDMDMSGEIYTIDINHQQTHVFLNY
;
A
#
# COMPACT_ATOMS: atom_id res chain seq x y z
N MET A 1 7.07 -9.32 18.70
CA MET A 1 7.26 -7.86 18.55
C MET A 1 5.87 -7.28 18.34
N ASN A 2 5.61 -6.04 18.73
CA ASN A 2 4.33 -5.40 18.44
C ASN A 2 4.48 -4.88 17.00
N SER A 3 3.80 -5.47 16.01
CA SER A 3 3.81 -4.90 14.66
C SER A 3 2.98 -3.62 14.62
N ASP A 4 3.26 -2.79 13.63
CA ASP A 4 2.48 -1.58 13.34
C ASP A 4 1.14 -1.93 12.66
N TYR A 5 0.98 -3.14 12.12
CA TYR A 5 -0.21 -3.57 11.37
C TYR A 5 -1.09 -4.51 12.19
N LYS A 6 -2.30 -4.07 12.54
CA LYS A 6 -3.22 -4.86 13.37
C LYS A 6 -4.62 -4.89 12.79
N ILE A 7 -5.29 -6.00 13.01
CA ILE A 7 -6.71 -6.18 12.70
C ILE A 7 -7.49 -6.52 13.96
N TYR A 8 -8.66 -5.92 14.10
CA TYR A 8 -9.63 -6.27 15.13
C TYR A 8 -10.63 -7.26 14.56
N ILE A 9 -10.57 -8.50 15.04
CA ILE A 9 -11.49 -9.56 14.67
C ILE A 9 -12.61 -9.63 15.71
N ALA A 10 -13.84 -9.43 15.27
CA ALA A 10 -15.04 -9.55 16.10
C ALA A 10 -15.71 -10.90 15.91
N ASP A 11 -16.24 -11.45 17.00
CA ASP A 11 -17.16 -12.59 16.97
C ASP A 11 -18.53 -12.12 16.47
N LEU A 12 -18.99 -12.70 15.37
CA LEU A 12 -20.24 -12.30 14.72
C LEU A 12 -21.48 -12.67 15.56
N ALA A 13 -21.44 -13.80 16.28
CA ALA A 13 -22.55 -14.22 17.15
C ALA A 13 -22.69 -13.29 18.36
N ALA A 14 -21.56 -12.93 18.99
CA ALA A 14 -21.54 -11.94 20.07
C ALA A 14 -22.03 -10.58 19.59
N TYR A 15 -21.53 -10.10 18.45
CA TYR A 15 -21.93 -8.83 17.85
C TYR A 15 -23.44 -8.79 17.56
N ASN A 16 -23.99 -9.83 16.93
CA ASN A 16 -25.43 -9.94 16.66
C ASN A 16 -26.29 -10.02 17.94
N SER A 17 -25.70 -10.40 19.07
CA SER A 17 -26.35 -10.38 20.39
C SER A 17 -26.20 -9.04 21.13
N GLY A 18 -25.60 -8.02 20.50
CA GLY A 18 -25.36 -6.70 21.09
C GLY A 18 -24.16 -6.66 22.04
N GLN A 19 -23.25 -7.63 21.96
CA GLN A 19 -22.04 -7.70 22.78
C GLN A 19 -20.80 -7.40 21.92
N LEU A 20 -19.96 -6.47 22.40
CA LEU A 20 -18.67 -6.20 21.78
C LEU A 20 -17.65 -7.21 22.30
N TYR A 21 -17.35 -8.22 21.49
CA TYR A 21 -16.39 -9.26 21.81
C TYR A 21 -15.53 -9.60 20.59
N GLY A 22 -14.22 -9.63 20.79
CA GLY A 22 -13.24 -9.78 19.73
C GLY A 22 -11.81 -9.65 20.25
N VAL A 23 -10.85 -9.69 19.34
CA VAL A 23 -9.42 -9.65 19.65
C VAL A 23 -8.66 -8.83 18.62
N TRP A 24 -7.67 -8.06 19.08
CA TRP A 24 -6.68 -7.43 18.21
C TRP A 24 -5.57 -8.42 17.90
N ILE A 25 -5.30 -8.64 16.62
CA ILE A 25 -4.30 -9.58 16.13
C ILE A 25 -3.30 -8.81 15.28
N ASP A 26 -2.02 -9.17 15.44
CA ASP A 26 -0.93 -8.74 14.57
C ASP A 26 -1.14 -9.33 13.16
N ALA A 27 -1.27 -8.45 12.16
CA ALA A 27 -1.52 -8.84 10.78
C ALA A 27 -0.31 -9.50 10.10
N LEU A 28 0.88 -9.45 10.70
CA LEU A 28 2.08 -10.16 10.25
C LEU A 28 2.32 -11.47 11.02
N SER A 29 1.42 -11.84 11.93
CA SER A 29 1.52 -13.10 12.67
C SER A 29 1.22 -14.30 11.76
N ASP A 30 1.94 -15.41 11.93
CA ASP A 30 1.62 -16.68 11.26
C ASP A 30 0.40 -17.38 11.89
N ASP A 31 0.13 -17.10 13.18
CA ASP A 31 -0.89 -17.82 13.97
C ASP A 31 -2.26 -17.09 14.03
N ILE A 32 -2.60 -16.23 13.05
CA ILE A 32 -3.85 -15.44 13.06
C ILE A 32 -5.08 -16.35 13.21
N GLN A 33 -5.15 -17.44 12.44
CA GLN A 33 -6.28 -18.36 12.47
C GLN A 33 -6.42 -19.06 13.83
N GLU A 34 -5.31 -19.40 14.51
CA GLU A 34 -5.35 -19.97 15.85
C GLU A 34 -5.89 -18.96 16.88
N GLN A 35 -5.42 -17.72 16.83
CA GLN A 35 -5.91 -16.65 17.71
C GLN A 35 -7.42 -16.39 17.53
N ILE A 36 -7.90 -16.39 16.29
CA ILE A 36 -9.35 -16.28 15.99
C ILE A 36 -10.11 -17.46 16.60
N ASN A 37 -9.61 -18.69 16.41
CA ASN A 37 -10.26 -19.89 16.95
C ASN A 37 -10.28 -19.89 18.49
N GLU A 38 -9.23 -19.41 19.14
CA GLU A 38 -9.16 -19.26 20.60
C GLU A 38 -10.14 -18.19 21.11
N MET A 39 -10.27 -17.09 20.39
CA MET A 39 -11.25 -16.04 20.69
C MET A 39 -12.68 -16.59 20.60
N LEU A 40 -13.03 -17.28 19.50
CA LEU A 40 -14.36 -17.86 19.28
C LEU A 40 -14.71 -18.94 20.31
N LYS A 41 -13.76 -19.79 20.72
CA LYS A 41 -13.96 -20.79 21.79
C LYS A 41 -14.32 -20.16 23.14
N GLN A 42 -13.85 -18.94 23.38
CA GLN A 42 -14.10 -18.18 24.60
C GLN A 42 -15.30 -17.24 24.49
N SER A 43 -16.05 -17.31 23.37
CA SER A 43 -17.21 -16.46 23.13
C SER A 43 -18.21 -16.48 24.29
N PRO A 44 -18.80 -15.33 24.63
CA PRO A 44 -19.92 -15.26 25.58
C PRO A 44 -21.22 -15.88 25.00
N VAL A 45 -21.27 -16.15 23.68
CA VAL A 45 -22.41 -16.76 22.99
C VAL A 45 -22.08 -18.21 22.63
N LYS A 46 -23.01 -19.13 22.92
CA LYS A 46 -22.83 -20.55 22.61
C LYS A 46 -22.86 -20.78 21.10
N GLY A 47 -21.90 -21.56 20.59
CA GLY A 47 -21.85 -21.94 19.17
C GLY A 47 -21.35 -20.82 18.26
N ALA A 48 -20.52 -19.90 18.77
CA ALA A 48 -19.83 -18.92 17.94
C ALA A 48 -18.80 -19.63 17.03
N GLU A 49 -18.94 -19.41 15.73
CA GLU A 49 -18.10 -20.03 14.69
C GLU A 49 -17.62 -19.02 13.65
N GLU A 50 -18.31 -17.87 13.52
CA GLU A 50 -18.09 -16.88 12.47
C GLU A 50 -17.46 -15.61 13.04
N TRP A 51 -16.64 -14.96 12.23
CA TRP A 51 -15.91 -13.75 12.58
C TRP A 51 -15.90 -12.76 11.41
N GLU A 52 -15.68 -11.49 11.72
CA GLU A 52 -15.50 -10.41 10.74
C GLU A 52 -14.40 -9.44 11.21
N ILE A 53 -13.77 -8.73 10.26
CA ILE A 53 -12.86 -7.62 10.56
C ILE A 53 -13.71 -6.37 10.84
N HIS A 54 -13.64 -5.86 12.07
CA HIS A 54 -14.43 -4.69 12.51
C HIS A 54 -13.57 -3.44 12.71
N GLY A 55 -12.25 -3.57 12.59
CA GLY A 55 -11.31 -2.46 12.65
C GLY A 55 -9.90 -2.89 12.27
N TYR A 56 -9.05 -1.94 11.99
CA TYR A 56 -7.63 -2.15 11.69
C TYR A 56 -6.82 -0.91 12.03
N ASP A 57 -5.51 -1.10 12.24
CA ASP A 57 -4.54 -0.08 12.60
C ASP A 57 -3.25 -0.30 11.79
N GLY A 58 -2.58 0.78 11.39
CA GLY A 58 -1.37 0.75 10.55
C GLY A 58 -1.59 0.59 9.03
N PHE A 59 -2.81 0.29 8.56
CA PHE A 59 -3.12 0.15 7.13
C PHE A 59 -3.44 1.49 6.43
N GLU A 60 -2.85 2.60 6.88
CA GLU A 60 -3.23 3.94 6.44
C GLU A 60 -3.32 4.05 4.92
N GLY A 61 -4.39 4.67 4.41
CA GLY A 61 -4.66 4.75 2.97
C GLY A 61 -5.33 3.51 2.39
N VAL A 62 -5.11 2.30 2.92
CA VAL A 62 -5.70 1.06 2.40
C VAL A 62 -7.02 0.74 3.11
N SER A 63 -8.05 0.37 2.33
CA SER A 63 -9.34 -0.06 2.88
C SER A 63 -9.47 -1.59 2.88
N LEU A 64 -9.55 -2.21 4.06
CA LEU A 64 -9.86 -3.63 4.19
C LEU A 64 -11.36 -3.90 4.25
N SER A 65 -11.82 -4.95 3.56
CA SER A 65 -13.19 -5.44 3.68
C SER A 65 -13.43 -6.09 5.04
N LYS A 66 -14.67 -5.99 5.57
CA LYS A 66 -15.05 -6.74 6.78
C LYS A 66 -14.98 -8.27 6.60
N HIS A 67 -15.00 -8.72 5.36
CA HIS A 67 -14.91 -10.12 4.95
C HIS A 67 -13.55 -10.43 4.29
N GLU A 68 -12.55 -9.58 4.46
CA GLU A 68 -11.24 -9.79 3.86
C GLU A 68 -10.63 -11.11 4.35
N GLY A 69 -10.00 -11.85 3.44
CA GLY A 69 -9.33 -13.09 3.77
C GLY A 69 -8.05 -12.85 4.58
N ILE A 70 -7.74 -13.73 5.54
CA ILE A 70 -6.52 -13.64 6.36
C ILE A 70 -5.26 -13.50 5.50
N LYS A 71 -5.16 -14.33 4.44
CA LYS A 71 -4.02 -14.31 3.51
C LYS A 71 -3.85 -12.95 2.85
N THR A 72 -4.93 -12.36 2.34
CA THR A 72 -4.91 -11.04 1.71
C THR A 72 -4.52 -9.94 2.71
N VAL A 73 -5.03 -10.00 3.95
CA VAL A 73 -4.62 -9.06 5.00
C VAL A 73 -3.12 -9.17 5.30
N GLN A 74 -2.59 -10.39 5.41
CA GLN A 74 -1.15 -10.62 5.61
C GLN A 74 -0.31 -10.10 4.43
N GLU A 75 -0.75 -10.36 3.19
CA GLU A 75 -0.09 -9.90 1.97
C GLU A 75 -0.04 -8.37 1.89
N ILE A 76 -1.15 -7.70 2.21
CA ILE A 76 -1.22 -6.24 2.29
C ILE A 76 -0.30 -5.72 3.40
N ALA A 77 -0.36 -6.29 4.61
CA ALA A 77 0.48 -5.86 5.73
C ALA A 77 1.97 -6.01 5.41
N ALA A 78 2.37 -7.15 4.82
CA ALA A 78 3.75 -7.39 4.42
C ALA A 78 4.20 -6.43 3.32
N PHE A 79 3.33 -6.13 2.35
CA PHE A 79 3.62 -5.16 1.30
C PHE A 79 3.81 -3.74 1.86
N LEU A 80 2.95 -3.32 2.80
CA LEU A 80 3.08 -2.01 3.45
C LEU A 80 4.34 -1.92 4.32
N ASP A 81 4.72 -2.99 5.01
CA ASP A 81 5.96 -3.05 5.79
C ASP A 81 7.20 -2.90 4.90
N GLU A 82 7.17 -3.52 3.73
CA GLU A 82 8.27 -3.48 2.76
C GLU A 82 8.36 -2.13 2.02
N TYR A 83 7.23 -1.55 1.62
CA TYR A 83 7.14 -0.32 0.83
C TYR A 83 6.47 0.81 1.62
N ASN A 84 7.00 1.16 2.79
CA ASN A 84 6.34 2.07 3.73
C ASN A 84 6.16 3.52 3.23
N GLU A 85 6.97 3.99 2.26
CA GLU A 85 6.91 5.38 1.77
C GLU A 85 5.72 5.63 0.82
N PHE A 86 5.44 4.68 -0.08
CA PHE A 86 4.45 4.83 -1.14
C PHE A 86 3.47 3.66 -1.26
N GLY A 87 3.67 2.57 -0.53
CA GLY A 87 2.97 1.30 -0.72
C GLY A 87 1.46 1.43 -0.55
N ALA A 88 0.99 2.21 0.40
CA ALA A 88 -0.44 2.46 0.57
C ALA A 88 -1.09 3.15 -0.65
N ALA A 89 -0.42 4.18 -1.17
CA ALA A 89 -0.90 4.89 -2.35
C ALA A 89 -0.82 4.02 -3.62
N LEU A 90 0.21 3.17 -3.72
CA LEU A 90 0.36 2.21 -4.81
C LEU A 90 -0.69 1.09 -4.76
N LEU A 91 -0.99 0.54 -3.58
CA LEU A 91 -2.09 -0.41 -3.42
C LEU A 91 -3.42 0.21 -3.81
N ASN A 92 -3.69 1.46 -3.40
CA ASN A 92 -4.90 2.16 -3.80
C ASN A 92 -5.00 2.35 -5.31
N HIS A 93 -3.88 2.66 -5.98
CA HIS A 93 -3.82 2.78 -7.44
C HIS A 93 -4.29 1.49 -8.12
N PHE A 94 -3.87 0.34 -7.60
CA PHE A 94 -4.26 -0.99 -8.10
C PHE A 94 -5.48 -1.60 -7.40
N CYS A 95 -6.29 -0.80 -6.71
CA CYS A 95 -7.50 -1.27 -6.01
C CYS A 95 -7.24 -2.46 -5.05
N ASN A 96 -6.12 -2.40 -4.32
CA ASN A 96 -5.59 -3.41 -3.40
C ASN A 96 -5.18 -4.74 -4.06
N ASP A 97 -4.94 -4.76 -5.37
CA ASP A 97 -4.27 -5.89 -6.02
C ASP A 97 -2.78 -5.89 -5.63
N VAL A 98 -2.44 -6.74 -4.66
CA VAL A 98 -1.07 -6.84 -4.12
C VAL A 98 -0.09 -7.37 -5.16
N ASP A 99 -0.52 -8.26 -6.05
CA ASP A 99 0.36 -8.84 -7.06
C ASP A 99 0.75 -7.78 -8.09
N GLU A 100 -0.22 -6.99 -8.57
CA GLU A 100 0.05 -5.87 -9.48
C GLU A 100 0.87 -4.76 -8.80
N ALA A 101 0.53 -4.38 -7.56
CA ALA A 101 1.28 -3.37 -6.81
C ALA A 101 2.73 -3.82 -6.56
N ARG A 102 2.95 -5.10 -6.26
CA ARG A 102 4.29 -5.69 -6.08
C ARG A 102 5.08 -5.68 -7.36
N LYS A 103 4.47 -6.10 -8.47
CA LYS A 103 5.12 -6.05 -9.78
C LYS A 103 5.53 -4.62 -10.13
N ALA A 104 4.65 -3.65 -9.94
CA ALA A 104 4.97 -2.24 -10.19
C ALA A 104 6.13 -1.74 -9.31
N ALA A 105 6.13 -2.08 -8.02
CA ALA A 105 7.19 -1.68 -7.10
C ALA A 105 8.55 -2.31 -7.43
N GLU A 106 8.57 -3.59 -7.80
CA GLU A 106 9.80 -4.35 -8.03
C GLU A 106 10.39 -4.13 -9.42
N GLU A 107 9.55 -4.03 -10.45
CA GLU A 107 9.98 -4.05 -11.85
C GLU A 107 9.85 -2.69 -12.56
N CYS A 108 8.99 -1.81 -12.08
CA CYS A 108 8.61 -0.60 -12.83
C CYS A 108 8.96 0.70 -12.12
N TYR A 109 9.30 0.66 -10.83
CA TYR A 109 9.64 1.84 -10.05
C TYR A 109 10.94 2.51 -10.54
N GLN A 110 10.87 3.81 -10.84
CA GLN A 110 11.98 4.62 -11.37
C GLN A 110 12.62 5.53 -10.31
N GLY A 111 11.99 5.71 -9.15
CA GLY A 111 12.51 6.54 -8.07
C GLY A 111 11.51 7.58 -7.55
N CYS A 112 11.98 8.38 -6.59
CA CYS A 112 11.24 9.47 -5.96
C CYS A 112 11.94 10.80 -6.30
N TYR A 113 11.15 11.78 -6.75
CA TYR A 113 11.60 13.07 -7.25
C TYR A 113 10.78 14.20 -6.65
N GLU A 114 11.29 15.45 -6.69
CA GLU A 114 10.51 16.59 -6.22
C GLU A 114 9.24 16.82 -7.06
N ASP A 115 9.38 16.65 -8.38
CA ASP A 115 8.32 16.69 -9.37
C ASP A 115 8.78 16.00 -10.68
N LEU A 116 7.94 16.03 -11.71
CA LEU A 116 8.26 15.49 -13.03
C LEU A 116 9.37 16.27 -13.78
N ALA A 117 9.61 17.53 -13.45
CA ALA A 117 10.71 18.28 -14.04
C ALA A 117 12.05 17.77 -13.50
N ASP A 118 12.11 17.45 -12.21
CA ASP A 118 13.27 16.82 -11.57
C ASP A 118 13.53 15.42 -12.16
N TYR A 119 12.49 14.60 -12.34
CA TYR A 119 12.61 13.31 -13.04
C TYR A 119 13.17 13.48 -14.47
N ALA A 120 12.57 14.37 -15.26
CA ALA A 120 13.00 14.62 -16.63
C ALA A 120 14.46 15.10 -16.69
N ARG A 121 14.87 15.91 -15.71
CA ARG A 121 16.25 16.35 -15.57
C ARG A 121 17.19 15.20 -15.26
N SER A 122 16.89 14.37 -14.27
CA SER A 122 17.71 13.20 -13.88
C SER A 122 17.98 12.31 -15.09
N ILE A 123 16.91 11.86 -15.78
CA ILE A 123 17.04 10.98 -16.94
C ILE A 123 17.83 11.63 -18.07
N THR A 124 17.63 12.92 -18.32
CA THR A 124 18.35 13.62 -19.40
C THR A 124 19.84 13.74 -19.08
N GLU A 125 20.19 14.13 -17.86
CA GLU A 125 21.59 14.26 -17.41
C GLU A 125 22.30 12.91 -17.33
N GLU A 126 21.58 11.82 -17.03
CA GLU A 126 22.12 10.46 -17.01
C GLU A 126 22.35 9.86 -18.40
N THR A 127 21.49 10.18 -19.36
CA THR A 127 21.49 9.54 -20.70
C THR A 127 22.17 10.37 -21.78
N THR A 128 22.37 11.67 -21.54
CA THR A 128 22.85 12.62 -22.55
C THR A 128 23.95 13.53 -22.01
N ASP A 129 25.08 13.61 -22.71
CA ASP A 129 26.11 14.61 -22.43
C ASP A 129 25.63 16.01 -22.86
N ILE A 130 25.16 16.80 -21.90
CA ILE A 130 24.65 18.15 -22.15
C ILE A 130 25.83 19.14 -22.29
N PRO A 131 25.99 19.83 -23.43
CA PRO A 131 27.00 20.88 -23.55
C PRO A 131 26.72 22.01 -22.55
N SER A 132 27.76 22.47 -21.85
CA SER A 132 27.63 23.48 -20.78
C SER A 132 26.96 24.80 -21.20
N HIS A 133 27.05 25.17 -22.47
CA HIS A 133 26.40 26.37 -22.99
C HIS A 133 24.89 26.20 -23.29
N LEU A 134 24.38 24.96 -23.28
CA LEU A 134 22.97 24.64 -23.47
C LEU A 134 22.25 24.29 -22.17
N GLN A 135 22.95 23.93 -21.09
CA GLN A 135 22.36 23.43 -19.84
C GLN A 135 21.30 24.36 -19.22
N TYR A 136 21.47 25.68 -19.36
CA TYR A 136 20.54 26.68 -18.82
C TYR A 136 19.35 27.01 -19.74
N TYR A 137 19.27 26.37 -20.91
CA TYR A 137 18.21 26.59 -21.89
C TYR A 137 17.26 25.39 -22.03
N ILE A 138 17.49 24.33 -21.25
CA ILE A 138 16.63 23.14 -21.27
C ILE A 138 15.43 23.39 -20.36
N ASP A 139 14.24 23.15 -20.90
CA ASP A 139 12.96 23.34 -20.22
C ASP A 139 12.46 21.99 -19.71
N TYR A 140 12.94 21.59 -18.53
CA TYR A 140 12.61 20.31 -17.92
C TYR A 140 11.14 20.21 -17.50
N GLU A 141 10.47 21.33 -17.19
CA GLU A 141 9.04 21.35 -16.87
C GLU A 141 8.22 20.86 -18.07
N LYS A 142 8.53 21.36 -19.28
CA LYS A 142 7.88 20.87 -20.50
C LYS A 142 8.21 19.41 -20.80
N MET A 143 9.47 19.01 -20.61
CA MET A 143 9.87 17.63 -20.84
C MET A 143 9.13 16.66 -19.90
N GLY A 144 9.07 16.96 -18.59
CA GLY A 144 8.34 16.16 -17.62
C GLY A 144 6.85 16.07 -17.95
N ARG A 145 6.24 17.17 -18.38
CA ARG A 145 4.84 17.17 -18.85
C ARG A 145 4.65 16.29 -20.09
N ASP A 146 5.56 16.33 -21.06
CA ASP A 146 5.48 15.49 -22.25
C ASP A 146 5.68 14.01 -21.90
N MET A 147 6.55 13.69 -20.94
CA MET A 147 6.74 12.33 -20.42
C MET A 147 5.46 11.80 -19.77
N ASP A 148 4.80 12.57 -18.91
CA ASP A 148 3.52 12.19 -18.30
C ASP A 148 2.41 11.97 -19.35
N MET A 149 2.32 12.87 -20.33
CA MET A 149 1.33 12.75 -21.41
C MET A 149 1.62 11.61 -22.41
N SER A 150 2.84 11.07 -22.43
CA SER A 150 3.22 9.98 -23.34
C SER A 150 2.48 8.68 -23.04
N GLY A 151 2.07 8.47 -21.78
CA GLY A 151 1.52 7.21 -21.29
C GLY A 151 2.57 6.13 -21.06
N GLU A 152 3.87 6.43 -21.17
CA GLU A 152 4.95 5.49 -20.82
C GLU A 152 5.17 5.39 -19.30
N ILE A 153 4.81 6.45 -18.56
CA ILE A 153 4.93 6.51 -17.10
C ILE A 153 3.59 6.83 -16.44
N TYR A 154 3.52 6.59 -15.14
CA TYR A 154 2.54 7.17 -14.24
C TYR A 154 3.22 7.57 -12.93
N THR A 155 2.54 8.42 -12.16
CA THR A 155 3.06 8.96 -10.91
C THR A 155 2.14 8.71 -9.73
N ILE A 156 2.76 8.64 -8.55
CA ILE A 156 2.09 8.65 -7.26
C ILE A 156 2.69 9.78 -6.42
N ASP A 157 1.86 10.79 -6.14
CA ASP A 157 2.25 11.91 -5.30
C ASP A 157 1.90 11.64 -3.83
N ILE A 158 2.91 11.58 -2.96
CA ILE A 158 2.72 11.41 -1.51
C ILE A 158 2.52 12.77 -0.85
N ASN A 159 3.24 13.79 -1.32
CA ASN A 159 3.09 15.19 -0.92
C ASN A 159 3.61 16.11 -2.03
N HIS A 160 3.65 17.43 -1.77
CA HIS A 160 4.05 18.45 -2.75
C HIS A 160 5.50 18.36 -3.25
N GLN A 161 6.35 17.51 -2.66
CA GLN A 161 7.77 17.37 -3.03
C GLN A 161 8.21 15.90 -3.11
N GLN A 162 7.25 14.97 -3.21
CA GLN A 162 7.54 13.54 -3.31
C GLN A 162 6.61 12.92 -4.34
N THR A 163 7.11 12.86 -5.57
CA THR A 163 6.49 12.19 -6.70
C THR A 163 7.27 10.90 -6.99
N HIS A 164 6.61 9.77 -6.79
CA HIS A 164 7.13 8.45 -7.16
C HIS A 164 6.77 8.16 -8.61
N VAL A 165 7.76 7.81 -9.43
CA VAL A 165 7.59 7.59 -10.88
C VAL A 165 7.68 6.09 -11.18
N PHE A 166 6.77 5.60 -12.02
CA PHE A 166 6.70 4.20 -12.44
C PHE A 166 6.54 4.11 -13.95
N LEU A 167 7.09 3.05 -14.57
CA LEU A 167 6.79 2.69 -15.96
C LEU A 167 5.43 1.99 -16.07
N ASN A 168 4.70 2.23 -17.15
CA ASN A 168 3.54 1.43 -17.54
C ASN A 168 3.96 0.10 -18.19
N TYR A 169 3.14 -0.94 -18.05
CA TYR A 169 3.35 -2.26 -18.66
C TYR A 169 2.05 -2.92 -19.12
#